data_AF-Q9FLU4-F1
#
_entry.id   AF-Q9FLU4-F1
#
_cell.length_a   1.000
_cell.length_b   1.000
_cell.length_c   1.000
_cell.angle_alpha   90.00
_cell.angle_beta   90.00
_cell.angle_gamma   90.00
#
_symmetry.space_group_name_H-M   'P 1'
#
loop_
_entity.id
_entity.type
_entity.pdbx_description
1 polymer ?
#
loop_
_entity_poly.entity_id
_entity_poly.type
_entity_poly.pdbx_seq_one_letter_code
_entity_poly.pdbx_strand_id
1 'polypeptide(L)'
;MKREYLDYTLVPLGLALMVFYHLWLLYRIIHRPSSTVVGLNAFNRRLWVQAMMEDSSKNGVLAVQTLRNNIMASTLLASTAIMLCSLIAVLMTSATGERSVWFVFGDKSDRAFSLKFFAILVCFLVAFLLNVQSIRYYSHASILINVPFKQLMAVSSGGRGNGSLMINQDYVAATVNRGSYFWSLGLRAFYFSSPLFLWIFGPIPMFITCCVLVCSLYFLDLTFDSMKCSVGAADAEEPEIRSLAQNV
;
A
#
# COMPACT_ATOMS: atom_id res chain seq x y z
N MET A 1 -5.77 -2.95 40.25
CA MET A 1 -4.65 -3.11 39.30
C MET A 1 -4.35 -1.75 38.69
N LYS A 2 -3.15 -1.19 38.87
CA LYS A 2 -2.85 0.23 38.58
C LYS A 2 -2.93 0.51 37.07
N ARG A 3 -3.56 1.62 36.68
CA ARG A 3 -3.76 2.04 35.27
C ARG A 3 -2.46 2.08 34.45
N GLU A 4 -1.32 2.30 35.10
CA GLU A 4 0.01 2.23 34.50
C GLU A 4 0.33 0.82 33.94
N TYR A 5 -0.06 -0.26 34.61
CA TYR A 5 0.15 -1.63 34.09
C TYR A 5 -0.67 -1.90 32.82
N LEU A 6 -1.81 -1.22 32.64
CA LEU A 6 -2.58 -1.32 31.40
C LEU A 6 -1.79 -0.73 30.22
N ASP A 7 -1.12 0.41 30.42
CA ASP A 7 -0.25 1.01 29.39
C ASP A 7 0.89 0.05 29.01
N TYR A 8 1.57 -0.51 30.02
CA TYR A 8 2.70 -1.44 29.80
C TYR A 8 2.32 -2.78 29.15
N THR A 9 1.04 -3.18 29.19
CA THR A 9 0.59 -4.46 28.62
C THR A 9 -0.17 -4.27 27.30
N LEU A 10 -1.16 -3.38 27.26
CA LEU A 10 -2.02 -3.20 26.08
C LEU A 10 -1.30 -2.54 24.90
N VAL A 11 -0.40 -1.59 25.16
CA VAL A 11 0.31 -0.88 24.08
C VAL A 11 1.28 -1.83 23.36
N PRO A 12 2.19 -2.55 24.06
CA PRO A 12 3.04 -3.54 23.40
C PRO A 12 2.23 -4.66 22.76
N LEU A 13 1.14 -5.11 23.38
CA LEU A 13 0.28 -6.15 22.80
C LEU A 13 -0.39 -5.68 21.50
N GLY A 14 -0.92 -4.46 21.47
CA GLY A 14 -1.52 -3.86 20.26
C GLY A 14 -0.48 -3.67 19.15
N LEU A 15 0.71 -3.15 19.47
CA LEU A 15 1.82 -3.04 18.52
C LEU A 15 2.30 -4.41 18.02
N ALA A 16 2.42 -5.40 18.92
CA ALA A 16 2.82 -6.76 18.56
C ALA A 16 1.79 -7.42 17.64
N LEU A 17 0.49 -7.24 17.89
CA LEU A 17 -0.59 -7.71 17.01
C LEU A 17 -0.44 -7.09 15.60
N MET A 18 -0.20 -5.77 15.52
CA MET A 18 0.01 -5.09 14.25
C MET A 18 1.26 -5.60 13.52
N VAL A 19 2.39 -5.75 14.22
CA VAL A 19 3.63 -6.25 13.64
C VAL A 19 3.47 -7.69 13.18
N PHE A 20 2.88 -8.56 14.01
CA PHE A 20 2.64 -9.95 13.67
C PHE A 20 1.75 -10.08 12.43
N TYR A 21 0.69 -9.29 12.34
CA TYR A 21 -0.17 -9.26 11.15
C TYR A 21 0.61 -8.86 9.89
N HIS A 22 1.44 -7.82 9.96
CA HIS A 22 2.24 -7.38 8.82
C HIS A 22 3.35 -8.39 8.44
N LEU A 23 3.95 -9.07 9.42
CA LEU A 23 4.91 -10.15 9.18
C LEU A 23 4.24 -11.37 8.54
N TRP A 24 3.07 -11.77 9.03
CA TRP A 24 2.27 -12.84 8.44
C TRP A 24 1.87 -12.51 7.00
N LEU A 25 1.42 -11.27 6.75
CA LEU A 25 1.07 -10.80 5.41
C LEU A 25 2.31 -10.81 4.49
N LEU A 26 3.46 -10.30 4.95
CA LEU A 26 4.70 -10.32 4.18
C LEU A 26 5.11 -11.76 3.84
N TYR A 27 5.06 -12.66 4.81
CA TYR A 27 5.31 -14.08 4.61
C TYR A 27 4.38 -14.67 3.56
N ARG A 28 3.08 -14.36 3.62
CA ARG A 28 2.07 -14.83 2.65
C ARG A 28 2.30 -14.25 1.25
N ILE A 29 2.66 -12.98 1.12
CA ILE A 29 2.98 -12.35 -0.17
C ILE A 29 4.21 -13.02 -0.81
N ILE A 30 5.23 -13.33 -0.01
CA ILE A 30 6.46 -13.97 -0.51
C ILE A 30 6.20 -15.43 -0.91
N HIS A 31 5.53 -16.22 -0.08
CA HIS A 31 5.38 -17.67 -0.30
C HIS A 31 4.17 -18.05 -1.16
N ARG A 32 3.12 -17.22 -1.16
CA ARG A 32 1.84 -17.48 -1.85
C ARG A 32 1.33 -16.20 -2.53
N PRO A 33 2.09 -15.59 -3.46
CA PRO A 33 1.68 -14.32 -4.10
C PRO A 33 0.32 -14.45 -4.80
N SER A 34 0.04 -15.60 -5.41
CA SER A 34 -1.22 -15.90 -6.12
C SER A 34 -2.46 -15.98 -5.22
N SER A 35 -2.33 -16.01 -3.90
CA SER A 35 -3.46 -15.97 -2.94
C SER A 35 -3.64 -14.58 -2.30
N THR A 36 -2.77 -13.62 -2.64
CA THR A 36 -2.86 -12.26 -2.08
C THR A 36 -3.37 -11.26 -3.11
N VAL A 37 -4.11 -10.24 -2.65
CA VAL A 37 -4.52 -9.08 -3.48
C VAL A 37 -3.31 -8.40 -4.09
N VAL A 38 -2.26 -8.23 -3.29
CA VAL A 38 -1.02 -7.54 -3.70
C VAL A 38 -0.33 -8.29 -4.84
N GLY A 39 -0.22 -9.62 -4.74
CA GLY A 39 0.38 -10.45 -5.79
C GLY A 39 -0.47 -10.52 -7.06
N LEU A 40 -1.79 -10.67 -6.93
CA LEU A 40 -2.68 -10.67 -8.09
C LEU A 40 -2.64 -9.33 -8.83
N ASN A 41 -2.74 -8.21 -8.11
CA ASN A 41 -2.66 -6.89 -8.72
C ASN A 41 -1.29 -6.66 -9.38
N ALA A 42 -0.22 -7.24 -8.84
CA ALA A 42 1.10 -7.17 -9.47
C ALA A 42 1.16 -7.94 -10.80
N PHE A 43 0.51 -9.11 -10.86
CA PHE A 43 0.35 -9.87 -12.09
C PHE A 43 -0.50 -9.12 -13.12
N ASN A 44 -1.68 -8.62 -12.71
CA ASN A 44 -2.57 -7.85 -13.58
C ASN A 44 -1.90 -6.59 -14.15
N ARG A 45 -1.10 -5.88 -13.33
CA ARG A 45 -0.32 -4.74 -13.81
C ARG A 45 0.75 -5.13 -14.83
N ARG A 46 1.37 -6.31 -14.70
CA ARG A 46 2.33 -6.80 -15.71
C ARG A 46 1.64 -7.05 -17.05
N LEU A 47 0.47 -7.70 -17.04
CA LEU A 47 -0.33 -7.89 -18.25
C LEU A 47 -0.80 -6.56 -18.85
N TRP A 48 -1.24 -5.63 -18.01
CA TRP A 48 -1.62 -4.28 -18.44
C TRP A 48 -0.46 -3.56 -19.13
N VAL A 49 0.74 -3.58 -18.55
CA VAL A 49 1.93 -2.96 -19.18
C VAL A 49 2.24 -3.59 -20.54
N GLN A 50 2.19 -4.91 -20.65
CA GLN A 50 2.43 -5.61 -21.91
C GLN A 50 1.41 -5.17 -22.99
N ALA A 51 0.12 -5.10 -22.64
CA ALA A 51 -0.95 -4.65 -23.54
C ALA A 51 -0.80 -3.17 -23.94
N MET A 52 -0.40 -2.29 -23.01
CA MET A 52 -0.16 -0.88 -23.32
C MET A 52 1.06 -0.68 -24.24
N MET A 53 2.08 -1.53 -24.13
CA MET A 53 3.30 -1.44 -24.94
C MET A 53 3.21 -2.15 -26.31
N GLU A 54 2.19 -2.98 -26.52
CA GLU A 54 1.97 -3.67 -27.81
C GLU A 54 1.61 -2.67 -28.92
N ASP A 55 0.72 -1.71 -28.64
CA ASP A 55 0.36 -0.59 -29.51
C ASP A 55 0.52 0.74 -28.77
N SER A 56 1.77 1.17 -28.58
CA SER A 56 2.09 2.42 -27.88
C SER A 56 1.55 3.66 -28.59
N SER A 57 1.35 3.62 -29.91
CA SER A 57 0.75 4.72 -30.68
C SER A 57 -0.69 5.00 -30.27
N LYS A 58 -1.48 3.96 -30.01
CA LYS A 58 -2.87 4.07 -29.60
C LYS A 58 -3.02 4.19 -28.08
N ASN A 59 -2.28 3.39 -27.33
CA ASN A 59 -2.46 3.23 -25.89
C ASN A 59 -1.55 4.13 -25.04
N GLY A 60 -0.54 4.76 -25.64
CA GLY A 60 0.49 5.50 -24.90
C GLY A 60 -0.03 6.68 -24.08
N VAL A 61 -1.04 7.38 -24.60
CA VAL A 61 -1.70 8.47 -23.85
C VAL A 61 -2.46 7.92 -22.65
N LEU A 62 -3.25 6.86 -22.85
CA LEU A 62 -4.00 6.21 -21.77
C LEU A 62 -3.05 5.74 -20.66
N ALA A 63 -1.96 5.08 -21.04
CA ALA A 63 -0.96 4.57 -20.10
C ALA A 63 -0.33 5.68 -19.24
N VAL A 64 0.10 6.78 -19.86
CA VAL A 64 0.65 7.95 -19.16
C VAL A 64 -0.40 8.62 -18.27
N GLN A 65 -1.66 8.70 -18.73
CA GLN A 65 -2.73 9.26 -17.93
C GLN A 65 -3.03 8.42 -16.69
N THR A 66 -3.08 7.09 -16.82
CA THR A 66 -3.24 6.17 -15.67
C THR A 66 -2.09 6.33 -14.68
N LEU A 67 -0.84 6.42 -15.14
CA LEU A 67 0.32 6.65 -14.28
C LEU A 67 0.28 8.02 -13.60
N ARG A 68 -0.09 9.07 -14.35
CA ARG A 68 -0.29 10.42 -13.81
C ARG A 68 -1.37 10.45 -12.74
N ASN A 69 -2.47 9.72 -12.91
CA ASN A 69 -3.52 9.62 -11.89
C ASN A 69 -3.00 8.97 -10.59
N ASN A 70 -2.17 7.94 -10.70
CA ASN A 70 -1.49 7.34 -9.54
C ASN A 70 -0.48 8.29 -8.88
N ILE A 71 0.25 9.08 -9.67
CA ILE A 71 1.14 10.13 -9.15
C ILE A 71 0.31 11.17 -8.39
N MET A 72 -0.79 11.67 -8.96
CA MET A 72 -1.66 12.64 -8.29
C MET A 72 -2.21 12.10 -6.95
N ALA A 73 -2.66 10.84 -6.92
CA ALA A 73 -3.10 10.19 -5.69
C ALA A 73 -1.97 10.08 -4.65
N SER A 74 -0.76 9.69 -5.08
CA SER A 74 0.42 9.62 -4.21
C SER A 74 0.82 11.00 -3.68
N THR A 75 0.75 12.04 -4.51
CA THR A 75 1.06 13.43 -4.13
C THR A 75 0.08 13.95 -3.09
N LEU A 76 -1.23 13.69 -3.26
CA LEU A 76 -2.24 14.07 -2.27
C LEU A 76 -1.94 13.45 -0.89
N LEU A 77 -1.62 12.15 -0.88
CA LEU A 77 -1.23 11.44 0.34
C LEU A 77 0.08 11.99 0.92
N ALA A 78 1.11 12.22 0.11
CA ALA A 78 2.38 12.80 0.57
C ALA A 78 2.19 14.18 1.22
N SER A 79 1.42 15.07 0.58
CA SER A 79 1.10 16.39 1.12
C SER A 79 0.30 16.30 2.42
N THR A 80 -0.64 15.37 2.50
CA THR A 80 -1.42 15.13 3.72
C THR A 80 -0.53 14.66 4.87
N ALA A 81 0.45 13.79 4.61
CA ALA A 81 1.41 13.34 5.62
C ALA A 81 2.25 14.49 6.18
N ILE A 82 2.82 15.36 5.32
CA ILE A 82 3.59 16.52 5.78
C ILE A 82 2.70 17.51 6.53
N MET A 83 1.49 17.77 6.05
CA MET A 83 0.54 18.67 6.72
C MET A 83 0.25 18.18 8.16
N LEU A 84 0.04 16.87 8.34
CA LEU A 84 -0.17 16.27 9.65
C LEU A 84 1.09 16.31 10.52
N CYS A 85 2.28 16.08 9.96
CA CYS A 85 3.55 16.29 10.67
C CYS A 85 3.66 17.71 11.23
N SER A 86 3.39 18.72 10.40
CA SER A 86 3.44 20.13 10.79
C SER A 86 2.42 20.45 11.88
N LEU A 87 1.18 19.97 11.74
CA LEU A 87 0.13 20.15 12.75
C LEU A 87 0.56 19.55 14.10
N ILE A 88 1.11 18.34 14.09
CA ILE A 88 1.62 17.67 15.29
C ILE A 88 2.75 18.47 15.94
N ALA A 89 3.72 18.95 15.16
CA ALA A 89 4.82 19.74 15.69
C ALA A 89 4.34 21.05 16.35
N VAL A 90 3.33 21.71 15.77
CA VAL A 90 2.69 22.90 16.36
C VAL A 90 1.98 22.53 17.66
N LEU A 91 1.16 21.48 17.67
CA LEU A 91 0.46 21.02 18.87
C LEU A 91 1.41 20.67 20.02
N MET A 92 2.56 20.04 19.73
CA MET A 92 3.58 19.74 20.73
C MET A 92 4.17 21.01 21.37
N THR A 93 4.33 22.08 20.58
CA THR A 93 4.93 23.34 21.05
C THR A 93 3.92 24.19 21.82
N SER A 94 2.66 24.20 21.39
CA SER A 94 1.58 24.97 22.03
C SER A 94 1.05 24.34 23.31
N ALA A 95 1.09 23.01 23.42
CA ALA A 95 0.47 22.30 24.54
C ALA A 95 1.07 22.62 25.91
N THR A 96 2.27 23.23 26.00
CA THR A 96 3.02 23.46 27.24
C THR A 96 2.19 24.07 28.40
N GLY A 97 1.17 24.88 28.11
CA GLY A 97 0.30 25.55 29.09
C GLY A 97 -1.00 24.83 29.49
N GLU A 98 -1.64 24.05 28.61
CA GLU A 98 -3.00 23.49 28.81
C GLU A 98 -3.04 21.95 28.89
N ARG A 99 -1.91 21.30 29.25
CA ARG A 99 -1.76 19.83 29.25
C ARG A 99 -2.72 19.08 30.16
N SER A 100 -3.25 19.71 31.22
CA SER A 100 -4.01 19.03 32.27
C SER A 100 -5.46 18.72 31.88
N VAL A 101 -6.04 19.43 30.91
CA VAL A 101 -7.50 19.38 30.65
C VAL A 101 -7.88 18.26 29.67
N TRP A 102 -7.02 17.94 28.70
CA TRP A 102 -7.34 16.94 27.66
C TRP A 102 -7.12 15.48 28.08
N PHE A 103 -6.31 15.22 29.11
CA PHE A 103 -5.80 13.86 29.40
C PHE A 103 -6.36 13.27 30.70
N VAL A 104 -7.45 12.51 30.60
CA VAL A 104 -8.09 11.81 31.73
C VAL A 104 -7.50 10.40 31.98
N PHE A 105 -6.86 9.77 30.99
CA PHE A 105 -6.37 8.39 31.06
C PHE A 105 -4.96 8.23 30.49
N GLY A 106 -3.96 7.98 31.35
CA GLY A 106 -2.60 7.57 30.95
C GLY A 106 -1.48 8.19 31.78
N ASP A 107 -0.24 7.72 31.57
CA ASP A 107 0.98 8.28 32.16
C ASP A 107 1.09 9.79 31.90
N LYS A 108 1.19 10.58 32.98
CA LYS A 108 1.26 12.06 32.96
C LYS A 108 2.68 12.58 32.80
N SER A 109 3.68 11.71 32.63
CA SER A 109 5.06 12.11 32.41
C SER A 109 5.21 12.89 31.11
N ASP A 110 5.79 14.10 31.18
CA ASP A 110 6.13 14.94 30.02
C ASP A 110 6.92 14.16 28.95
N ARG A 111 7.78 13.23 29.40
CA ARG A 111 8.58 12.37 28.50
C ARG A 111 7.72 11.40 27.70
N ALA A 112 6.72 10.78 28.34
CA ALA A 112 5.82 9.84 27.68
C ALA A 112 4.99 10.55 26.61
N PHE A 113 4.53 11.77 26.89
CA PHE A 113 3.82 12.61 25.93
C PHE A 113 4.69 12.96 24.72
N SER A 114 5.90 13.47 24.92
CA SER A 114 6.82 13.79 23.81
C SER A 114 7.12 12.55 22.95
N LEU A 115 7.28 11.38 23.58
CA LEU A 115 7.52 10.12 22.87
C LEU A 115 6.31 9.71 21.99
N LYS A 116 5.07 9.86 22.48
CA LYS A 116 3.86 9.56 21.71
C LYS A 116 3.78 10.41 20.44
N PHE A 117 3.97 11.72 20.55
CA PHE A 117 3.93 12.61 19.38
C PHE A 117 5.10 12.37 18.43
N PHE A 118 6.30 12.11 18.95
CA PHE A 118 7.45 11.74 18.12
C PHE A 118 7.18 10.47 17.31
N ALA A 119 6.56 9.44 17.92
CA ALA A 119 6.18 8.22 17.20
C ALA A 119 5.18 8.50 16.06
N ILE A 120 4.18 9.36 16.28
CA ILE A 120 3.23 9.75 15.23
C ILE A 120 3.94 10.53 14.11
N LEU A 121 4.84 11.46 14.46
CA LEU A 121 5.61 12.23 13.49
C LEU A 121 6.47 11.31 12.61
N VAL A 122 7.17 10.35 13.21
CA VAL A 122 7.96 9.35 12.48
C VAL A 122 7.06 8.52 11.56
N CYS A 123 5.89 8.10 12.03
CA CYS A 123 4.92 7.35 11.22
C CYS A 123 4.49 8.13 9.97
N PHE A 124 4.16 9.42 10.10
CA PHE A 124 3.79 10.25 8.96
C PHE A 124 4.98 10.57 8.05
N LEU A 125 6.17 10.77 8.60
CA LEU A 125 7.37 10.95 7.80
C LEU A 125 7.65 9.71 6.94
N VAL A 126 7.49 8.51 7.49
CA VAL A 126 7.58 7.25 6.74
C VAL A 126 6.49 7.20 5.65
N ALA A 127 5.24 7.52 5.97
CA ALA A 127 4.16 7.57 4.98
C ALA A 127 4.46 8.55 3.83
N PHE A 128 5.02 9.73 4.14
CA PHE A 128 5.47 10.70 3.16
C PHE A 128 6.57 10.12 2.26
N LEU A 129 7.65 9.59 2.84
CA LEU A 129 8.78 9.04 2.07
C LEU A 129 8.35 7.90 1.15
N LEU A 130 7.46 7.02 1.62
CA LEU A 130 6.89 5.94 0.82
C LEU A 130 6.08 6.45 -0.37
N ASN A 131 5.24 7.47 -0.17
CA ASN A 131 4.49 8.08 -1.26
C ASN A 131 5.41 8.84 -2.24
N VAL A 132 6.49 9.47 -1.78
CA VAL A 132 7.50 10.08 -2.64
C VAL A 132 8.20 9.02 -3.50
N GLN A 133 8.54 7.87 -2.94
CA GLN A 133 9.11 6.77 -3.72
C GLN A 133 8.12 6.22 -4.75
N SER A 134 6.84 6.09 -4.39
CA SER A 134 5.77 5.76 -5.33
C SER A 134 5.76 6.72 -6.53
N ILE A 135 5.77 8.04 -6.26
CA ILE A 135 5.82 9.08 -7.30
C ILE A 135 7.05 8.89 -8.21
N ARG A 136 8.24 8.68 -7.64
CA ARG A 136 9.47 8.48 -8.42
C ARG A 136 9.35 7.31 -9.40
N TYR A 137 8.89 6.15 -8.92
CA TYR A 137 8.76 4.95 -9.77
C TYR A 137 7.68 5.13 -10.84
N TYR A 138 6.53 5.73 -10.51
CA TYR A 138 5.51 6.02 -11.52
C TYR A 138 5.98 7.05 -12.54
N SER A 139 6.75 8.06 -12.14
CA SER A 139 7.36 9.03 -13.06
C SER A 139 8.31 8.34 -14.04
N HIS A 140 9.20 7.47 -13.56
CA HIS A 140 10.07 6.68 -14.43
C HIS A 140 9.28 5.77 -15.38
N ALA A 141 8.25 5.08 -14.88
CA ALA A 141 7.39 4.24 -15.70
C ALA A 141 6.66 5.04 -16.78
N SER A 142 6.24 6.28 -16.48
CA SER A 142 5.50 7.13 -17.43
C SER A 142 6.32 7.54 -18.64
N ILE A 143 7.64 7.68 -18.47
CA ILE A 143 8.56 7.91 -19.57
C ILE A 143 8.80 6.61 -20.32
N LEU A 144 9.09 5.53 -19.60
CA LEU A 144 9.51 4.26 -20.18
C LEU A 144 8.44 3.58 -21.04
N ILE A 145 7.16 3.73 -20.69
CA ILE A 145 6.06 3.03 -21.36
C ILE A 145 5.86 3.48 -22.83
N ASN A 146 6.29 4.69 -23.18
CA ASN A 146 6.13 5.28 -24.51
C ASN A 146 7.41 5.36 -25.32
N VAL A 147 8.54 4.86 -24.81
CA VAL A 147 9.76 4.85 -25.62
C VAL A 147 9.55 3.88 -26.80
N PRO A 148 9.78 4.33 -28.06
CA PRO A 148 9.59 3.51 -29.25
C PRO A 148 10.70 2.46 -29.41
N PHE A 149 10.80 1.53 -28.46
CA PHE A 149 11.85 0.52 -28.43
C PHE A 149 11.76 -0.49 -29.58
N LYS A 150 10.57 -0.71 -30.16
CA LYS A 150 10.42 -1.46 -31.41
C LYS A 150 11.32 -0.90 -32.51
N GLN A 151 11.42 0.43 -32.62
CA GLN A 151 12.27 1.11 -33.60
C GLN A 151 13.76 1.08 -33.18
N LEU A 152 14.07 1.35 -31.92
CA LEU A 152 15.45 1.31 -31.42
C LEU A 152 16.12 -0.06 -31.65
N MET A 153 15.36 -1.14 -31.51
CA MET A 153 15.90 -2.50 -31.66
C MET A 153 15.85 -3.05 -33.07
N ALA A 154 14.92 -2.60 -33.92
CA ALA A 154 15.04 -2.82 -35.36
C ALA A 154 16.34 -2.22 -35.92
N VAL A 155 16.79 -1.10 -35.36
CA VAL A 155 18.08 -0.46 -35.73
C VAL A 155 19.29 -1.15 -35.09
N SER A 156 19.17 -1.68 -33.87
CA SER A 156 20.31 -2.21 -33.10
C SER A 156 20.54 -3.72 -33.22
N SER A 157 19.68 -4.50 -33.90
CA SER A 157 19.83 -5.96 -33.94
C SER A 157 19.39 -6.59 -35.27
N GLY A 158 20.36 -6.82 -36.16
CA GLY A 158 20.25 -7.74 -37.31
C GLY A 158 20.20 -9.22 -36.91
N GLY A 159 19.29 -9.64 -36.01
CA GLY A 159 19.01 -11.06 -35.78
C GLY A 159 18.72 -11.53 -34.35
N ARG A 160 18.80 -10.69 -33.32
CA ARG A 160 18.43 -11.08 -31.95
C ARG A 160 17.00 -10.62 -31.63
N GLY A 161 16.04 -11.43 -32.08
CA GLY A 161 14.60 -11.20 -32.01
C GLY A 161 14.01 -11.14 -30.59
N ASN A 162 12.72 -10.74 -30.53
CA ASN A 162 11.72 -10.68 -29.44
C ASN A 162 12.12 -10.71 -27.95
N GLY A 163 13.15 -11.45 -27.51
CA GLY A 163 13.55 -11.56 -26.12
C GLY A 163 13.98 -10.23 -25.48
N SER A 164 14.66 -9.34 -26.22
CA SER A 164 15.03 -8.01 -25.72
C SER A 164 13.80 -7.09 -25.51
N LEU A 165 12.71 -7.31 -26.26
CA LEU A 165 11.47 -6.55 -26.12
C LEU A 165 10.73 -7.01 -24.86
N MET A 166 10.69 -8.33 -24.64
CA MET A 166 10.11 -8.93 -23.43
C MET A 166 10.84 -8.47 -22.16
N ILE A 167 12.18 -8.45 -22.18
CA ILE A 167 12.99 -7.95 -21.05
C ILE A 167 12.63 -6.50 -20.71
N ASN A 168 12.35 -5.67 -21.71
CA ASN A 168 11.96 -4.28 -21.50
C ASN A 168 10.56 -4.17 -20.88
N GLN A 169 9.56 -4.85 -21.47
CA GLN A 169 8.20 -4.87 -20.91
C GLN A 169 8.19 -5.34 -19.45
N ASP A 170 9.01 -6.35 -19.13
CA ASP A 170 9.18 -6.84 -17.76
C ASP A 170 9.83 -5.80 -16.85
N TYR A 171 10.79 -5.01 -17.34
CA TYR A 171 11.37 -3.91 -16.58
C TYR A 171 10.37 -2.77 -16.33
N VAL A 172 9.58 -2.38 -17.33
CA VAL A 172 8.50 -1.38 -17.16
C VAL A 172 7.47 -1.89 -16.16
N ALA A 173 7.03 -3.14 -16.29
CA ALA A 173 6.10 -3.77 -15.37
C ALA A 173 6.64 -3.84 -13.94
N ALA A 174 7.92 -4.20 -13.78
CA ALA A 174 8.59 -4.20 -12.48
C ALA A 174 8.66 -2.80 -11.86
N THR A 175 8.91 -1.77 -12.69
CA THR A 175 8.94 -0.36 -12.25
C THR A 175 7.56 0.10 -11.77
N VAL A 176 6.50 -0.17 -12.54
CA VAL A 176 5.11 0.13 -12.15
C VAL A 176 4.72 -0.62 -10.87
N ASN A 177 5.07 -1.90 -10.77
CA ASN A 177 4.80 -2.71 -9.57
C ASN A 177 5.53 -2.17 -8.34
N ARG A 178 6.78 -1.75 -8.48
CA ARG A 178 7.54 -1.15 -7.38
C ARG A 178 6.91 0.16 -6.90
N GLY A 179 6.47 1.02 -7.82
CA GLY A 179 5.68 2.21 -7.48
C GLY A 179 4.41 1.87 -6.71
N SER A 180 3.65 0.87 -7.18
CA SER A 180 2.44 0.41 -6.52
C SER A 180 2.69 -0.18 -5.13
N TYR A 181 3.78 -0.92 -4.92
CA TYR A 181 4.14 -1.42 -3.59
C TYR A 181 4.44 -0.28 -2.62
N PHE A 182 5.20 0.74 -3.03
CA PHE A 182 5.46 1.92 -2.22
C PHE A 182 4.18 2.70 -1.91
N TRP A 183 3.26 2.81 -2.87
CA TRP A 183 1.96 3.44 -2.66
C TRP A 183 1.12 2.68 -1.62
N SER A 184 1.00 1.36 -1.77
CA SER A 184 0.27 0.51 -0.82
C SER A 184 0.91 0.54 0.57
N LEU A 185 2.25 0.56 0.66
CA LEU A 185 2.95 0.66 1.93
C LEU A 185 2.74 2.04 2.57
N GLY A 186 2.73 3.12 1.77
CA GLY A 186 2.40 4.47 2.22
C GLY A 186 1.00 4.57 2.79
N LEU A 187 0.00 3.99 2.10
CA LEU A 187 -1.38 3.89 2.61
C LEU A 187 -1.48 3.08 3.90
N ARG A 188 -0.76 1.95 4.00
CA ARG A 188 -0.71 1.17 5.24
C ARG A 188 -0.07 1.94 6.40
N ALA A 189 0.95 2.76 6.13
CA ALA A 189 1.52 3.65 7.14
C ALA A 189 0.49 4.71 7.62
N PHE A 190 -0.35 5.23 6.71
CA PHE A 190 -1.49 6.06 7.10
C PHE A 190 -2.46 5.32 8.01
N TYR A 191 -2.84 4.09 7.69
CA TYR A 191 -3.73 3.32 8.56
C TYR A 191 -3.09 3.04 9.93
N PHE A 192 -1.78 2.76 9.96
CA PHE A 192 -1.02 2.56 11.20
C PHE A 192 -0.93 3.84 12.07
N SER A 193 -1.08 5.03 11.47
CA SER A 193 -1.13 6.28 12.25
C SER A 193 -2.39 6.41 13.11
N SER A 194 -3.50 5.75 12.75
CA SER A 194 -4.78 5.86 13.46
C SER A 194 -4.72 5.33 14.91
N PRO A 195 -4.19 4.12 15.19
CA PRO A 195 -3.95 3.68 16.56
C PRO A 195 -3.02 4.59 17.35
N LEU A 196 -2.01 5.19 16.70
CA LEU A 196 -1.08 6.12 17.36
C LEU A 196 -1.78 7.42 17.77
N PHE A 197 -2.71 7.94 16.98
CA PHE A 197 -3.55 9.06 17.40
C PHE A 197 -4.42 8.71 18.60
N LEU A 198 -5.08 7.54 18.58
CA LEU A 198 -5.95 7.16 19.69
C LEU A 198 -5.18 6.78 20.96
N TRP A 199 -3.89 6.49 20.83
CA TRP A 199 -2.97 6.33 21.97
C TRP A 199 -2.78 7.61 22.79
N ILE A 200 -3.03 8.77 22.18
CA ILE A 200 -3.05 10.05 22.89
C ILE A 200 -4.16 9.99 23.97
N PHE A 201 -5.37 9.51 23.63
CA PHE A 201 -6.49 9.40 24.59
C PHE A 201 -6.36 8.24 25.60
N GLY A 202 -5.47 7.28 25.36
CA GLY A 202 -5.18 6.20 26.29
C GLY A 202 -4.86 4.86 25.61
N PRO A 203 -4.50 3.82 26.38
CA PRO A 203 -4.14 2.51 25.85
C PRO A 203 -5.35 1.71 25.33
N ILE A 204 -6.54 1.92 25.93
CA ILE A 204 -7.75 1.18 25.58
C ILE A 204 -8.23 1.55 24.15
N PRO A 205 -8.42 2.85 23.79
CA PRO A 205 -8.78 3.22 22.42
C PRO A 205 -7.75 2.77 21.36
N MET A 206 -6.47 2.81 21.71
CA MET A 206 -5.39 2.32 20.85
C MET A 206 -5.50 0.82 20.59
N PHE A 207 -5.71 0.01 21.63
CA PHE A 207 -5.89 -1.44 21.47
C PHE A 207 -7.13 -1.78 20.63
N ILE A 208 -8.26 -1.12 20.89
CA ILE A 208 -9.50 -1.31 20.09
C ILE A 208 -9.22 -1.01 18.61
N THR A 209 -8.50 0.06 18.31
CA THR A 209 -8.21 0.42 16.91
C THR A 209 -7.15 -0.45 16.26
N CYS A 210 -6.20 -1.01 17.00
CA CYS A 210 -5.36 -2.10 16.49
C CYS A 210 -6.23 -3.31 16.07
N CYS A 211 -7.17 -3.75 16.91
CA CYS A 211 -8.07 -4.86 16.59
C CYS A 211 -8.93 -4.56 15.35
N VAL A 212 -9.59 -3.40 15.30
CA VAL A 212 -10.42 -2.98 14.16
C VAL A 212 -9.59 -2.87 12.87
N LEU A 213 -8.37 -2.36 12.97
CA LEU A 213 -7.48 -2.21 11.83
C LEU A 213 -7.01 -3.58 11.30
N VAL A 214 -6.61 -4.50 12.18
CA VAL A 214 -6.24 -5.87 11.79
C VAL A 214 -7.42 -6.60 11.17
N CYS A 215 -8.62 -6.51 11.75
CA CYS A 215 -9.83 -7.09 11.17
C CYS A 215 -10.11 -6.50 9.78
N SER A 216 -10.10 -5.17 9.65
CA SER A 216 -10.35 -4.48 8.38
C SER A 216 -9.33 -4.84 7.30
N LEU A 217 -8.03 -4.87 7.65
CA LEU A 217 -6.97 -5.27 6.73
C LEU A 217 -7.08 -6.76 6.37
N TYR A 218 -7.41 -7.62 7.32
CA TYR A 218 -7.63 -9.05 7.07
C TYR A 218 -8.75 -9.26 6.06
N PHE A 219 -9.89 -8.58 6.21
CA PHE A 219 -10.95 -8.60 5.22
C PHE A 219 -10.51 -8.02 3.88
N LEU A 220 -9.78 -6.90 3.86
CA LEU A 220 -9.29 -6.31 2.62
C LEU A 220 -8.34 -7.24 1.86
N ASP A 221 -7.47 -7.95 2.58
CA ASP A 221 -6.50 -8.87 1.99
C ASP A 221 -7.11 -10.24 1.63
N LEU A 222 -8.25 -10.65 2.21
CA LEU A 222 -8.93 -11.94 1.97
C LEU A 222 -10.19 -11.91 1.12
N THR A 223 -10.99 -10.84 1.12
CA THR A 223 -12.24 -10.78 0.33
C THR A 223 -12.01 -11.05 -1.16
N PHE A 224 -10.79 -10.84 -1.63
CA PHE A 224 -10.35 -11.18 -2.97
C PHE A 224 -10.01 -12.66 -3.20
N ASP A 225 -9.60 -13.41 -2.16
CA ASP A 225 -9.49 -14.86 -2.23
C ASP A 225 -10.89 -15.49 -2.43
N SER A 226 -11.92 -14.94 -1.76
CA SER A 226 -13.31 -15.32 -1.98
C SER A 226 -13.78 -15.02 -3.41
N MET A 227 -13.39 -13.86 -3.96
CA MET A 227 -13.70 -13.50 -5.36
C MET A 227 -13.03 -14.45 -6.36
N LYS A 228 -11.78 -14.88 -6.12
CA LYS A 228 -11.12 -15.92 -6.95
C LYS A 228 -11.85 -17.25 -6.89
N CYS A 229 -12.30 -17.66 -5.70
CA CYS A 229 -13.07 -18.89 -5.55
C CYS A 229 -14.40 -18.79 -6.33
N SER A 230 -14.99 -17.60 -6.40
CA SER A 230 -16.21 -17.34 -7.18
C SER A 230 -15.97 -17.29 -8.69
N VAL A 231 -14.90 -16.66 -9.17
CA VAL A 231 -14.56 -16.62 -10.61
C VAL A 231 -14.12 -18.00 -11.10
N GLY A 232 -13.27 -18.70 -10.34
CA GLY A 232 -12.87 -20.06 -10.66
C GLY A 232 -14.03 -21.06 -10.67
N ALA A 233 -15.07 -20.84 -9.85
CA ALA A 233 -16.31 -21.61 -9.93
C ALA A 233 -17.12 -21.27 -11.19
N ALA A 234 -17.24 -19.99 -11.55
CA ALA A 234 -17.93 -19.57 -12.77
C ALA A 234 -17.24 -20.07 -14.06
N ASP A 235 -15.91 -20.02 -14.12
CA ASP A 235 -15.11 -20.54 -15.24
C ASP A 235 -15.14 -22.08 -15.32
N ALA A 236 -15.37 -22.78 -14.19
CA ALA A 236 -15.55 -24.22 -14.15
C ALA A 236 -16.97 -24.65 -14.57
N GLU A 237 -17.99 -23.83 -14.28
CA GLU A 237 -19.37 -24.04 -14.72
C GLU A 237 -19.55 -23.77 -16.21
N GLU A 238 -18.83 -22.82 -16.81
CA GLU A 238 -18.97 -22.50 -18.25
C GLU A 238 -18.70 -23.69 -19.21
N PRO A 239 -17.66 -24.53 -19.04
CA PRO A 239 -17.49 -25.74 -19.85
C PRO A 239 -18.55 -26.82 -19.55
N GLU A 240 -19.01 -26.96 -18.31
CA GLU A 240 -20.11 -27.89 -17.98
C GLU A 240 -21.43 -27.46 -18.65
N ILE A 241 -21.79 -26.18 -18.59
CA ILE A 241 -22.97 -25.62 -19.25
C ILE A 241 -22.87 -25.79 -20.78
N ARG A 242 -21.70 -25.54 -21.36
CA ARG A 242 -21.47 -25.79 -22.81
C ARG A 242 -21.62 -27.27 -23.17
N SER A 243 -21.20 -28.19 -22.30
CA SER A 243 -21.37 -29.63 -22.51
C SER A 243 -22.83 -30.08 -22.40
N LEU A 244 -23.60 -29.49 -21.48
CA LEU A 244 -25.04 -29.76 -21.33
C LEU A 244 -25.84 -29.20 -22.51
N ALA A 245 -25.50 -28.00 -22.99
CA ALA A 245 -26.14 -27.38 -24.15
C ALA A 245 -25.89 -28.13 -25.46
N GLN A 246 -24.84 -28.97 -25.55
CA GLN A 246 -24.57 -29.83 -26.71
C GLN A 246 -25.32 -31.16 -26.68
N ASN A 247 -25.90 -31.55 -25.53
CA ASN A 247 -26.59 -32.83 -25.34
C ASN A 247 -28.14 -32.71 -25.34
N VAL A 248 -28.68 -31.56 -25.79
CA VAL A 248 -30.11 -31.33 -26.06
C VAL A 248 -30.30 -31.14 -27.57
#